data_AF-A0A7Y3EG98-F1
#
_entry.id   AF-A0A7Y3EG98-F1
#
_cell.length_a   1.000
_cell.length_b   1.000
_cell.length_c   1.000
_cell.angle_alpha   90.00
_cell.angle_beta   90.00
_cell.angle_gamma   90.00
#
_symmetry.space_group_name_H-M   'P 1'
#
loop_
_entity.id
_entity.type
_entity.pdbx_description
1 polymer ?
#
loop_
_entity_poly.entity_id
_entity_poly.type
_entity_poly.pdbx_seq_one_letter_code
_entity_poly.pdbx_strand_id
1 'polypeptide(L)'
;MEGPPLSVVELLSAIPEASIDLHGFSARQAEQRVIGFVEGRARSSPGAVVEIVTGKGVRSAGPAVLPGLVRELLNGPLAPLVAEWAGAVGGGAVRVRLRRARSSRRRSPP
;
A
#
# COMPACT_ATOMS: atom_id res chain seq x y z
N MET A 1 -10.82 15.01 20.69
CA MET A 1 -10.54 14.54 19.32
C MET A 1 -9.03 14.49 19.20
N GLU A 2 -8.42 13.35 19.47
CA GLU A 2 -7.00 13.13 19.17
C GLU A 2 -6.86 13.13 17.65
N GLY A 3 -5.99 14.01 17.12
CA GLY A 3 -5.68 14.01 15.69
C GLY A 3 -5.06 12.67 15.26
N PRO A 4 -5.00 12.37 13.95
CA PRO A 4 -4.30 11.18 13.49
C PRO A 4 -2.85 11.21 14.01
N PRO A 5 -2.27 10.06 14.40
CA PRO A 5 -0.88 10.01 14.82
C PRO A 5 0.01 10.60 13.73
N LEU A 6 1.04 11.36 14.13
CA LEU A 6 1.89 12.13 13.20
C LEU A 6 2.46 11.27 12.05
N SER A 7 2.71 9.97 12.32
CA SER A 7 3.15 8.99 11.32
C SER A 7 2.17 8.81 10.14
N VAL A 8 0.87 8.88 10.38
CA VAL A 8 -0.15 8.77 9.31
C VAL A 8 -0.12 9.99 8.40
N VAL A 9 0.05 11.18 8.98
CA VAL A 9 0.15 12.42 8.19
C VAL A 9 1.44 12.42 7.37
N GLU A 10 2.56 12.04 7.97
CA GLU A 10 3.84 11.89 7.26
C GLU A 10 3.73 10.93 6.09
N LEU A 11 3.12 9.76 6.30
CA LEU A 11 2.90 8.79 5.22
C LEU A 11 1.99 9.35 4.13
N LEU A 12 0.89 10.02 4.49
CA LEU A 12 -0.04 10.66 3.56
C LEU A 12 0.49 11.95 2.91
N SER A 13 1.63 12.48 3.37
CA SER A 13 2.36 13.58 2.71
C SER A 13 3.60 13.13 1.92
N ALA A 14 4.15 11.94 2.17
CA ALA A 14 5.30 11.38 1.45
C ALA A 14 5.08 11.16 -0.07
N ILE A 15 5.92 11.72 -0.92
CA ILE A 15 5.82 11.54 -2.39
C ILE A 15 5.95 10.03 -2.72
N PRO A 16 4.95 9.40 -3.36
CA PRO A 16 5.04 7.99 -3.71
C PRO A 16 6.05 7.79 -4.85
N GLU A 17 6.92 6.80 -4.70
CA GLU A 17 7.89 6.42 -5.75
C GLU A 17 7.21 5.69 -6.92
N ALA A 18 6.07 5.07 -6.65
CA ALA A 18 5.26 4.39 -7.66
C ALA A 18 3.80 4.36 -7.24
N SER A 19 2.91 4.36 -8.24
CA SER A 19 1.49 4.16 -8.05
C SER A 19 0.92 3.09 -8.96
N ILE A 20 -0.18 2.46 -8.53
CA ILE A 20 -0.99 1.58 -9.36
C ILE A 20 -2.46 2.04 -9.32
N ASP A 21 -3.05 2.19 -10.50
CA ASP A 21 -4.47 2.50 -10.65
C ASP A 21 -5.27 1.22 -10.85
N LEU A 22 -6.23 0.99 -9.95
CA LEU A 22 -7.11 -0.17 -9.96
C LEU A 22 -8.54 0.14 -10.42
N HIS A 23 -8.80 1.38 -10.83
CA HIS A 23 -10.12 1.83 -11.23
C HIS A 23 -10.64 1.03 -12.42
N GLY A 24 -11.84 0.47 -12.27
CA GLY A 24 -12.50 -0.33 -13.31
C GLY A 24 -12.08 -1.79 -13.39
N PHE A 25 -11.17 -2.27 -12.53
CA PHE A 25 -10.88 -3.70 -12.43
C PHE A 25 -11.87 -4.44 -11.53
N SER A 26 -12.08 -5.72 -11.84
CA SER A 26 -12.77 -6.62 -10.91
C SER A 26 -11.93 -6.88 -9.65
N ALA A 27 -12.57 -7.33 -8.57
CA ALA A 27 -11.88 -7.65 -7.31
C ALA A 27 -10.70 -8.62 -7.53
N ARG A 28 -10.92 -9.73 -8.26
CA ARG A 28 -9.85 -10.71 -8.55
C ARG A 28 -8.69 -10.12 -9.37
N GLN A 29 -8.99 -9.26 -10.34
CA GLN A 29 -7.97 -8.59 -11.13
C GLN A 29 -7.17 -7.58 -10.30
N ALA A 30 -7.85 -6.85 -9.40
CA ALA A 30 -7.24 -5.92 -8.48
C ALA A 30 -6.33 -6.65 -7.49
N GLU A 31 -6.78 -7.79 -6.95
CA GLU A 31 -6.01 -8.62 -6.03
C GLU A 31 -4.66 -9.04 -6.61
N GLN A 32 -4.68 -9.69 -7.79
CA GLN A 32 -3.47 -10.17 -8.45
C GLN A 32 -2.49 -9.03 -8.77
N ARG A 33 -3.03 -7.87 -9.18
CA ARG A 33 -2.22 -6.68 -9.48
C ARG A 33 -1.59 -6.08 -8.23
N VAL A 34 -2.34 -5.97 -7.13
CA VAL A 34 -1.84 -5.42 -5.86
C VAL A 34 -0.73 -6.31 -5.32
N ILE A 35 -0.93 -7.63 -5.31
CA ILE A 35 0.09 -8.58 -4.85
C ILE A 35 1.37 -8.42 -5.67
N GLY A 36 1.28 -8.55 -6.99
CA GLY A 36 2.45 -8.45 -7.86
C GLY A 36 3.15 -7.09 -7.78
N PHE A 37 2.38 -6.00 -7.66
CA PHE A 37 2.92 -4.65 -7.50
C PHE A 37 3.69 -4.51 -6.18
N VAL A 38 3.11 -4.89 -5.05
CA VAL A 38 3.73 -4.77 -3.73
C VAL A 38 4.95 -5.67 -3.60
N GLU A 39 4.87 -6.92 -4.05
CA GLU A 39 6.00 -7.85 -4.04
C GLU A 39 7.15 -7.36 -4.93
N GLY A 40 6.84 -6.93 -6.14
CA GLY A 40 7.82 -6.39 -7.08
C GLY A 40 8.53 -5.16 -6.51
N ARG A 41 7.79 -4.24 -5.88
CA ARG A 41 8.34 -3.03 -5.26
C ARG A 41 9.10 -3.33 -3.98
N ALA A 42 8.65 -4.27 -3.15
CA ALA A 42 9.36 -4.67 -1.94
C ALA A 42 10.74 -5.24 -2.25
N ARG A 43 10.87 -5.94 -3.39
CA ARG A 43 12.15 -6.49 -3.87
C ARG A 43 13.05 -5.44 -4.53
N SER A 44 12.50 -4.55 -5.35
CA SER A 44 13.28 -3.58 -6.13
C SER A 44 13.62 -2.29 -5.37
N SER A 45 12.71 -1.85 -4.50
CA SER A 45 12.79 -0.57 -3.77
C SER A 45 12.38 -0.75 -2.30
N PRO A 46 13.15 -1.52 -1.51
CA PRO A 46 12.84 -1.71 -0.09
C PRO A 46 12.80 -0.39 0.68
N GLY A 47 11.76 -0.17 1.48
CA GLY A 47 11.58 1.08 2.24
C GLY A 47 10.82 2.19 1.51
N ALA A 48 10.51 2.00 0.23
CA ALA A 48 9.78 2.95 -0.59
C ALA A 48 8.34 3.15 -0.11
N VAL A 49 7.81 4.34 -0.38
CA VAL A 49 6.38 4.63 -0.25
C VAL A 49 5.73 4.45 -1.63
N VAL A 50 4.67 3.66 -1.69
CA VAL A 50 3.89 3.42 -2.90
C VAL A 50 2.43 3.78 -2.67
N GLU A 51 1.72 4.05 -3.77
CA GLU A 51 0.31 4.43 -3.74
C GLU A 51 -0.56 3.44 -4.54
N ILE A 52 -1.68 3.03 -3.95
CA ILE A 52 -2.66 2.15 -4.57
C ILE A 52 -3.95 2.95 -4.73
N VAL A 53 -4.32 3.28 -5.96
CA VAL A 53 -5.53 4.04 -6.27
C VAL A 53 -6.66 3.05 -6.56
N THR A 54 -7.62 2.97 -5.64
CA THR A 54 -8.80 2.08 -5.75
C THR A 54 -10.00 2.76 -6.40
N GLY A 55 -9.96 4.08 -6.51
CA GLY A 55 -11.10 4.90 -6.91
C GLY A 55 -12.12 5.07 -5.77
N LYS A 56 -12.86 6.18 -5.80
CA LYS A 56 -13.80 6.58 -4.74
C LYS A 56 -15.09 5.75 -4.68
N GLY A 57 -15.27 4.76 -5.56
CA GLY A 57 -16.51 3.95 -5.66
C GLY A 57 -17.76 4.70 -6.14
N VAL A 58 -17.68 5.98 -6.49
CA VAL A 58 -18.85 6.88 -6.74
C VAL A 58 -19.67 6.56 -7.99
N ARG A 59 -19.26 5.60 -8.84
CA ARG A 59 -20.03 5.18 -10.03
C ARG A 59 -20.47 3.71 -9.99
N SER A 60 -20.24 3.00 -8.90
CA SER A 60 -20.61 1.59 -8.78
C SER A 60 -21.88 1.51 -7.94
N ALA A 61 -22.95 0.92 -8.46
CA ALA A 61 -24.22 0.73 -7.73
C ALA A 61 -24.12 -0.29 -6.56
N GLY A 62 -22.91 -0.67 -6.14
CA GLY A 62 -22.65 -1.63 -5.07
C GLY A 62 -21.51 -1.16 -4.15
N PRO A 63 -21.29 -1.84 -3.00
CA PRO A 63 -20.26 -1.46 -2.05
C PRO A 63 -18.89 -1.37 -2.74
N ALA A 64 -18.09 -0.37 -2.40
CA ALA A 64 -16.75 -0.22 -2.94
C ALA A 64 -15.87 -1.39 -2.46
N VAL A 65 -15.80 -2.44 -3.28
CA VAL A 65 -15.13 -3.71 -2.92
C VAL A 65 -13.61 -3.54 -2.87
N LEU A 66 -13.04 -2.68 -3.73
CA LEU A 66 -11.59 -2.55 -3.88
C LEU A 66 -10.89 -1.96 -2.65
N PRO A 67 -11.38 -0.88 -1.99
CA PRO A 67 -10.79 -0.42 -0.73
C PRO A 67 -10.76 -1.50 0.38
N GLY A 68 -11.81 -2.31 0.47
CA GLY A 68 -11.88 -3.42 1.44
C GLY A 68 -10.85 -4.51 1.12
N LEU A 69 -10.84 -4.97 -0.12
CA LEU A 69 -9.88 -5.97 -0.61
C LEU A 69 -8.42 -5.53 -0.39
N VAL A 70 -8.08 -4.29 -0.74
CA VAL A 70 -6.71 -3.77 -0.56
C VAL A 70 -6.32 -3.79 0.92
N ARG A 71 -7.24 -3.40 1.81
CA ARG A 71 -7.00 -3.50 3.27
C ARG A 71 -6.78 -4.94 3.72
N GLU A 72 -7.59 -5.88 3.26
CA GLU A 72 -7.43 -7.29 3.62
C GLU A 72 -6.07 -7.84 3.16
N LEU A 73 -5.63 -7.49 1.95
CA LEU A 73 -4.32 -7.90 1.45
C LEU A 73 -3.17 -7.31 2.26
N LEU A 74 -3.23 -6.02 2.60
CA LEU A 74 -2.19 -5.33 3.36
C LEU A 74 -2.08 -5.82 4.80
N ASN A 75 -3.19 -6.26 5.42
CA ASN A 75 -3.20 -6.81 6.78
C ASN A 75 -3.01 -8.34 6.83
N GLY A 76 -3.16 -9.04 5.70
CA GLY A 76 -2.96 -10.48 5.60
C GLY A 76 -1.69 -10.82 4.81
N PRO A 77 -1.81 -11.29 3.56
CA PRO A 77 -0.70 -11.86 2.78
C PRO A 77 0.47 -10.90 2.58
N LEU A 78 0.23 -9.59 2.48
CA LEU A 78 1.28 -8.60 2.25
C LEU A 78 1.82 -7.98 3.55
N ALA A 79 1.23 -8.28 4.71
CA ALA A 79 1.67 -7.74 6.01
C ALA A 79 3.18 -7.93 6.30
N PRO A 80 3.84 -9.03 5.89
CA PRO A 80 5.28 -9.19 6.07
C PRO A 80 6.13 -8.20 5.27
N LEU A 81 5.59 -7.63 4.18
CA LEU A 81 6.28 -6.71 3.27
C LEU A 81 5.95 -5.24 3.56
N VAL A 82 4.92 -4.98 4.37
CA VAL A 82 4.43 -3.64 4.68
C VAL A 82 4.92 -3.21 6.06
N ALA A 83 5.47 -2.00 6.14
CA ALA A 83 5.85 -1.36 7.40
C ALA A 83 4.66 -0.63 8.01
N GLU A 84 3.94 0.14 7.20
CA GLU A 84 2.77 0.93 7.58
C GLU A 84 1.93 1.23 6.33
N TRP A 85 0.63 1.43 6.51
CA TRP A 85 -0.25 1.86 5.43
C TRP A 85 -1.33 2.81 5.97
N ALA A 86 -1.76 3.76 5.13
CA ALA A 86 -2.80 4.74 5.46
C ALA A 86 -3.70 4.99 4.27
N GLY A 87 -5.01 5.02 4.49
CA GLY A 87 -5.99 5.42 3.48
C GLY A 87 -6.04 6.94 3.33
N ALA A 88 -6.10 7.42 2.09
CA ALA A 88 -6.30 8.84 1.80
C ALA A 88 -7.69 9.31 2.24
N VAL A 89 -7.78 10.59 2.64
CA VAL A 89 -9.06 11.24 2.96
C VAL A 89 -9.96 11.20 1.72
N GLY A 90 -11.16 10.61 1.85
CA GLY A 90 -12.09 10.38 0.74
C GLY A 90 -12.03 8.99 0.10
N GLY A 91 -11.19 8.07 0.61
CA GLY A 91 -11.32 6.62 0.38
C GLY A 91 -10.93 6.10 -1.01
N GLY A 92 -10.34 6.94 -1.86
CA GLY A 92 -9.99 6.58 -3.24
C GLY A 92 -8.56 6.08 -3.47
N ALA A 93 -7.70 6.17 -2.45
CA ALA A 93 -6.31 5.73 -2.52
C ALA A 93 -5.79 5.27 -1.16
N VAL A 94 -4.74 4.46 -1.18
CA VAL A 94 -4.02 3.96 0.00
C VAL A 94 -2.53 4.16 -0.23
N ARG A 95 -1.84 4.77 0.73
CA ARG A 95 -0.37 4.80 0.76
C ARG A 95 0.16 3.69 1.63
N VAL A 96 1.24 3.09 1.14
CA VAL A 96 1.87 1.93 1.76
C VAL A 96 3.36 2.19 1.80
N ARG A 97 3.94 2.12 3.00
CA ARG A 97 5.38 2.07 3.17
C ARG A 97 5.83 0.63 3.19
N LEU A 98 6.76 0.29 2.32
CA LEU A 98 7.34 -1.04 2.27
C LEU A 98 8.39 -1.22 3.36
N ARG A 99 8.55 -2.44 3.85
CA ARG A 99 9.64 -2.73 4.78
C ARG A 99 10.97 -2.58 4.08
N ARG A 100 11.95 -2.04 4.82
CA ARG A 100 13.34 -2.08 4.39
C ARG A 100 13.79 -3.55 4.39
N ALA A 101 14.47 -3.97 3.34
CA ALA A 101 15.23 -5.20 3.37
C ALA A 101 16.14 -5.11 4.59
N ARG A 102 16.15 -6.15 5.43
CA ARG A 102 17.18 -6.21 6.46
C ARG A 102 18.51 -6.14 5.73
N SER A 103 19.24 -5.05 5.93
CA SER A 103 20.67 -5.06 5.69
C SER A 103 21.19 -6.21 6.54
N SER A 104 21.57 -7.32 5.91
CA SER A 104 22.51 -8.21 6.55
C SER A 104 23.67 -7.30 6.95
N ARG A 105 23.87 -7.07 8.25
CA ARG A 105 25.13 -6.48 8.70
C ARG A 105 26.18 -7.38 8.09
N ARG A 106 26.97 -6.84 7.15
CA ARG A 106 28.20 -7.48 6.72
C ARG A 106 28.98 -7.74 8.00
N ARG A 107 28.99 -8.98 8.48
CA ARG A 107 30.05 -9.45 9.36
C ARG A 107 31.27 -9.54 8.46
N SER A 108 32.10 -8.51 8.50
CA SER A 108 33.52 -8.71 8.28
C SER A 108 34.11 -9.18 9.62
N PRO A 109 34.83 -10.30 9.66
CA PRO A 109 35.90 -10.51 10.63
C PRO A 109 37.27 -10.32 9.96
N PRO A 110 38.32 -10.09 10.78
CA PRO A 110 39.60 -9.50 10.39
C PRO A 110 40.47 -10.39 9.49
#